data_AF-A0AA35XY61-F1
#
_entry.id   AF-A0AA35XY61-F1
#
_cell.length_a   1.000
_cell.length_b   1.000
_cell.length_c   1.000
_cell.angle_alpha   90.00
_cell.angle_beta   90.00
_cell.angle_gamma   90.00
#
_symmetry.space_group_name_H-M   'P 1'
#
loop_
_entity.id
_entity.type
_entity.pdbx_description
1 polymer ?
#
loop_
_entity_poly.entity_id
_entity_poly.type
_entity_poly.pdbx_seq_one_letter_code
_entity_poly.pdbx_strand_id
1 'polypeptide(L)'
;MSAEPAAVSAAMAADTTAHGACETGETVRSYLRRLRFRDPALIERLAAECVERARRRVSRHDPAELSRRAIEEAQRRLDQALARALGVNAGREPSLIAAARAALLLADAGVTADEVYLTASANPALASRLSRHLPQAQPPEAPALMQPQKLRFFLFKSV
;
A
#
# COMPACT_ATOMS: atom_id res chain seq x y z
N MET A 1 -22.06 21.39 43.04
CA MET A 1 -21.69 21.57 41.61
C MET A 1 -20.45 20.73 41.38
N SER A 2 -20.61 19.51 40.88
CA SER A 2 -19.48 18.59 40.62
C SER A 2 -19.80 17.84 39.34
N ALA A 3 -19.48 18.46 38.21
CA ALA A 3 -19.60 17.87 36.88
C ALA A 3 -18.32 18.20 36.13
N GLU A 4 -17.22 17.48 36.36
CA GLU A 4 -15.98 17.77 35.60
C GLU A 4 -14.88 16.70 35.45
N PRO A 5 -14.96 15.44 35.93
CA PRO A 5 -13.91 14.46 35.57
C PRO A 5 -14.11 13.86 34.17
N ALA A 6 -15.36 13.74 33.69
CA ALA A 6 -15.68 13.09 32.42
C ALA A 6 -15.40 13.98 31.19
N ALA A 7 -15.63 15.29 31.29
CA ALA A 7 -15.41 16.23 30.19
C ALA A 7 -13.93 16.44 29.90
N VAL A 8 -13.09 16.50 30.93
CA VAL A 8 -11.63 16.64 30.80
C VAL A 8 -11.00 15.38 30.20
N SER A 9 -11.45 14.19 30.62
CA SER A 9 -10.99 12.91 30.05
C SER A 9 -11.39 12.75 28.57
N ALA A 10 -12.61 13.16 28.21
CA ALA A 10 -13.07 13.16 26.82
C ALA A 10 -12.30 14.16 25.95
N ALA A 11 -11.98 15.35 26.48
CA ALA A 11 -11.18 16.36 25.78
C ALA A 11 -9.73 15.90 25.57
N MET A 12 -9.09 15.29 26.57
CA MET A 12 -7.73 14.75 26.41
C MET A 12 -7.66 13.57 25.44
N ALA A 13 -8.69 12.71 25.41
CA ALA A 13 -8.80 11.64 24.42
C ALA A 13 -9.04 12.20 23.00
N ALA A 14 -9.83 13.28 22.86
CA ALA A 14 -10.02 13.98 21.60
C ALA A 14 -8.72 14.64 21.09
N ASP A 15 -7.91 15.21 21.98
CA ASP A 15 -6.65 15.85 21.61
C ASP A 15 -5.58 14.82 21.21
N THR A 16 -5.52 13.71 21.93
CA THR A 16 -4.62 12.57 21.61
C THR A 16 -5.01 11.92 20.26
N THR A 17 -6.30 11.80 19.98
CA THR A 17 -6.79 11.23 18.71
C THR A 17 -6.63 12.19 17.53
N ALA A 18 -6.74 13.51 17.76
CA ALA A 18 -6.44 14.52 16.75
C ALA A 18 -4.94 14.57 16.41
N HIS A 19 -4.08 14.51 17.44
CA HIS A 19 -2.62 14.47 17.27
C HIS A 19 -2.17 13.23 16.50
N GLY A 20 -2.61 12.03 16.91
CA GLY A 20 -2.25 10.78 16.23
C GLY A 20 -2.76 10.71 14.79
N ALA A 21 -3.85 11.39 14.46
CA ALA A 21 -4.31 11.48 13.08
C ALA A 21 -3.52 12.47 12.22
N CYS A 22 -3.02 13.55 12.81
CA CYS A 22 -2.11 14.48 12.14
C CYS A 22 -0.80 13.78 11.77
N GLU A 23 -0.20 13.04 12.72
CA GLU A 23 1.00 12.21 12.51
C GLU A 23 0.75 11.11 11.47
N THR A 24 -0.42 10.48 11.51
CA THR A 24 -0.81 9.49 10.51
C THR A 24 -0.89 10.12 9.10
N GLY A 25 -1.46 11.32 8.99
CA GLY A 25 -1.52 12.06 7.72
C GLY A 25 -0.13 12.36 7.15
N GLU A 26 0.82 12.78 7.97
CA GLU A 26 2.23 12.97 7.55
C GLU A 26 2.90 11.68 7.09
N THR A 27 2.63 10.58 7.80
CA THR A 27 3.15 9.26 7.45
C THR A 27 2.64 8.82 6.07
N VAL A 28 1.34 8.98 5.80
CA VAL A 28 0.74 8.63 4.51
C VAL A 28 1.27 9.53 3.39
N ARG A 29 1.43 10.84 3.62
CA ARG A 29 2.01 11.76 2.63
C ARG A 29 3.44 11.38 2.28
N SER A 30 4.25 11.07 3.28
CA SER A 30 5.63 10.60 3.09
C SER A 30 5.66 9.29 2.31
N TYR A 31 4.72 8.39 2.58
CA TYR A 31 4.57 7.14 1.87
C TYR A 31 4.17 7.35 0.39
N LEU A 32 3.21 8.23 0.10
CA LEU A 32 2.80 8.56 -1.27
C LEU A 32 3.96 9.18 -2.09
N ARG A 33 4.79 10.03 -1.48
CA ARG A 33 5.99 10.55 -2.14
C ARG A 33 6.98 9.43 -2.51
N ARG A 34 7.16 8.43 -1.64
CA ARG A 34 7.98 7.24 -1.94
C ARG A 34 7.40 6.41 -3.08
N LEU A 35 6.07 6.38 -3.21
CA LEU A 35 5.35 5.78 -4.32
C LEU A 35 5.41 6.59 -5.63
N ARG A 36 6.21 7.66 -5.71
CA ARG A 36 6.40 8.50 -6.91
C ARG A 36 5.19 9.34 -7.30
N PHE A 37 4.31 9.65 -6.35
CA PHE A 37 3.38 10.78 -6.50
C PHE A 37 4.17 12.09 -6.41
N ARG A 38 3.91 13.02 -7.32
CA ARG A 38 4.61 14.30 -7.45
C ARG A 38 3.68 15.49 -7.22
N ASP A 39 2.39 15.36 -7.53
CA ASP A 39 1.44 16.46 -7.36
C ASP A 39 1.12 16.65 -5.86
N PRO A 40 1.53 17.77 -5.24
CA PRO A 40 1.29 18.01 -3.81
C PRO A 40 -0.21 18.09 -3.49
N ALA A 41 -1.04 18.66 -4.38
CA ALA A 41 -2.47 18.77 -4.15
C ALA A 41 -3.14 17.38 -4.17
N LEU A 42 -2.70 16.51 -5.09
CA LEU A 42 -3.15 15.13 -5.15
C LEU A 42 -2.74 14.35 -3.91
N ILE A 43 -1.49 14.50 -3.44
CA ILE A 43 -0.97 13.84 -2.24
C ILE A 43 -1.78 14.23 -0.99
N GLU A 44 -2.06 15.52 -0.79
CA GLU A 44 -2.85 15.99 0.34
C GLU A 44 -4.27 15.40 0.33
N ARG A 45 -4.95 15.46 -0.82
CA ARG A 45 -6.28 14.88 -0.98
C ARG A 45 -6.30 13.38 -0.71
N LEU A 46 -5.35 12.63 -1.28
CA LEU A 46 -5.28 11.17 -1.11
C LEU A 46 -4.95 10.77 0.32
N ALA A 47 -4.05 11.50 0.98
CA ALA A 47 -3.71 11.25 2.37
C ALA A 47 -4.95 11.42 3.26
N ALA A 48 -5.69 12.52 3.10
CA ALA A 48 -6.94 12.75 3.84
C ALA A 48 -7.97 11.63 3.60
N GLU A 49 -8.20 11.25 2.34
CA GLU A 49 -9.12 10.16 1.99
C GLU A 49 -8.70 8.78 2.53
N CYS A 50 -7.39 8.52 2.64
CA CYS A 50 -6.88 7.28 3.22
C CYS A 50 -7.08 7.23 4.73
N VAL A 51 -6.76 8.33 5.42
CA VAL A 51 -6.97 8.46 6.88
C VAL A 51 -8.45 8.35 7.22
N GLU A 52 -9.32 9.07 6.53
CA GLU A 52 -10.77 9.03 6.77
C GLU A 52 -11.35 7.62 6.57
N ARG A 53 -10.89 6.91 5.54
CA ARG A 53 -11.36 5.54 5.27
C ARG A 53 -10.79 4.52 6.26
N ALA A 54 -9.56 4.73 6.74
CA ALA A 54 -8.96 3.93 7.80
C ALA A 54 -9.70 4.14 9.13
N ARG A 55 -10.00 5.39 9.50
CA ARG A 55 -10.78 5.74 10.71
C ARG A 55 -12.11 5.00 10.78
N ARG A 56 -12.83 4.90 9.65
CA ARG A 56 -14.13 4.19 9.58
C ARG A 56 -14.02 2.68 9.82
N ARG A 57 -12.84 2.08 9.65
CA ARG A 57 -12.62 0.62 9.78
C ARG A 57 -11.94 0.22 11.08
N VAL A 58 -11.30 1.16 11.76
CA VAL A 58 -10.53 0.92 12.97
C VAL A 58 -11.48 1.08 14.17
N SER A 59 -11.78 -0.05 14.83
CA SER A 59 -12.77 -0.10 15.92
C SER A 59 -12.25 0.40 17.27
N ARG A 60 -10.93 0.41 17.47
CA ARG A 60 -10.26 0.95 18.66
C ARG A 60 -9.37 2.10 18.24
N HIS A 61 -9.33 3.19 19.01
CA HIS A 61 -8.46 4.34 18.74
C HIS A 61 -6.96 4.02 18.96
N ASP A 62 -6.45 3.00 18.27
CA ASP A 62 -5.04 2.66 18.20
C ASP A 62 -4.39 3.42 17.03
N PRO A 63 -3.50 4.39 17.30
CA PRO A 63 -2.81 5.15 16.27
C PRO A 63 -1.91 4.28 15.38
N ALA A 64 -1.34 3.19 15.91
CA ALA A 64 -0.50 2.28 15.14
C ALA A 64 -1.35 1.47 14.12
N GLU A 65 -2.53 1.01 14.53
CA GLU A 65 -3.45 0.35 13.62
C GLU A 65 -3.99 1.32 12.56
N LEU A 66 -4.33 2.55 12.97
CA LEU A 66 -4.81 3.58 12.04
C LEU A 66 -3.80 3.88 10.93
N SER A 67 -2.54 4.09 11.29
CA SER A 67 -1.47 4.37 10.33
C SER A 67 -1.22 3.22 9.38
N ARG A 68 -1.17 1.98 9.89
CA ARG A 68 -1.07 0.78 9.07
C ARG A 68 -2.21 0.68 8.07
N ARG A 69 -3.46 0.83 8.51
CA ARG A 69 -4.65 0.75 7.65
C ARG A 69 -4.69 1.86 6.60
N ALA A 70 -4.23 3.07 6.93
CA ALA A 70 -4.17 4.17 5.99
C ALA A 70 -3.12 3.91 4.88
N ILE A 71 -1.96 3.35 5.23
CA ILE A 71 -0.94 2.92 4.25
C ILE A 71 -1.47 1.79 3.35
N GLU A 72 -2.09 0.77 3.94
CA GLU A 72 -2.72 -0.34 3.18
C GLU A 72 -3.74 0.18 2.18
N GLU A 73 -4.56 1.18 2.56
CA GLU A 73 -5.55 1.76 1.67
C GLU A 73 -4.91 2.63 0.57
N ALA A 74 -3.81 3.34 0.86
CA ALA A 74 -3.04 4.07 -0.16
C ALA A 74 -2.45 3.11 -1.21
N GLN A 75 -1.85 1.99 -0.78
CA GLN A 75 -1.37 0.94 -1.68
C GLN A 75 -2.51 0.34 -2.50
N ARG A 76 -3.63 -0.01 -1.85
CA ARG A 76 -4.79 -0.60 -2.51
C ARG A 76 -5.34 0.30 -3.62
N ARG A 77 -5.40 1.61 -3.39
CA ARG A 77 -5.84 2.60 -4.38
C ARG A 77 -4.90 2.68 -5.57
N LEU A 78 -3.59 2.64 -5.34
CA LEU A 78 -2.60 2.60 -6.42
C LEU A 78 -2.71 1.29 -7.22
N ASP A 79 -2.81 0.15 -6.55
CA ASP A 79 -2.95 -1.16 -7.21
C ASP A 79 -4.24 -1.22 -8.05
N GLN A 80 -5.34 -0.62 -7.59
CA GLN A 80 -6.57 -0.47 -8.38
C GLN A 80 -6.39 0.44 -9.58
N ALA A 81 -5.66 1.55 -9.44
CA ALA A 81 -5.36 2.44 -10.56
C ALA A 81 -4.48 1.73 -11.61
N LEU A 82 -3.46 0.99 -11.17
CA LEU A 82 -2.63 0.15 -12.04
C LEU A 82 -3.46 -0.89 -12.76
N ALA A 83 -4.34 -1.61 -12.04
CA ALA A 83 -5.22 -2.60 -12.64
C ALA A 83 -6.12 -1.98 -13.73
N ARG A 84 -6.74 -0.82 -13.44
CA ARG A 84 -7.54 -0.07 -14.41
C ARG A 84 -6.73 0.34 -15.62
N ALA A 85 -5.55 0.91 -15.41
CA ALA A 85 -4.72 1.43 -16.48
C ALA A 85 -4.20 0.31 -17.40
N LEU A 86 -3.95 -0.89 -16.84
CA LEU A 86 -3.56 -2.10 -17.57
C LEU A 86 -4.76 -2.85 -18.16
N GLY A 87 -5.99 -2.49 -17.81
CA GLY A 87 -7.20 -3.20 -18.24
C GLY A 87 -7.36 -4.59 -17.62
N VAL A 88 -6.71 -4.85 -16.49
CA VAL A 88 -6.73 -6.15 -15.79
C VAL A 88 -7.56 -6.09 -14.52
N ASN A 89 -7.98 -7.24 -14.02
CA ASN A 89 -8.67 -7.33 -12.75
C ASN A 89 -7.69 -7.57 -11.60
N ALA A 90 -7.68 -6.67 -10.61
CA ALA A 90 -6.75 -6.74 -9.49
C ALA A 90 -6.84 -8.02 -8.64
N GLY A 91 -7.99 -8.67 -8.62
CA GLY A 91 -8.15 -9.95 -7.92
C GLY A 91 -7.68 -11.17 -8.72
N ARG A 92 -7.56 -11.06 -10.05
CA ARG A 92 -7.22 -12.20 -10.92
C ARG A 92 -5.73 -12.26 -11.27
N GLU A 93 -5.07 -11.11 -11.34
CA GLU A 93 -3.67 -11.01 -11.80
C GLU A 93 -2.77 -10.27 -10.79
N PRO A 94 -2.61 -10.79 -9.57
CA PRO A 94 -1.82 -10.12 -8.53
C PRO A 94 -0.34 -10.01 -8.89
N SER A 95 0.22 -10.99 -9.62
CA SER A 95 1.61 -10.98 -10.07
C SER A 95 1.88 -9.85 -11.06
N LEU A 96 0.95 -9.60 -11.99
CA LEU A 96 1.07 -8.55 -12.98
C LEU A 96 1.01 -7.16 -12.34
N ILE A 97 0.16 -6.97 -11.33
CA ILE A 97 0.10 -5.72 -10.57
C ILE A 97 1.37 -5.51 -9.74
N ALA A 98 1.87 -6.56 -9.09
CA ALA A 98 3.13 -6.48 -8.36
C ALA A 98 4.29 -6.10 -9.28
N ALA A 99 4.34 -6.68 -10.48
CA ALA A 99 5.34 -6.36 -11.49
C ALA A 99 5.18 -4.92 -12.02
N ALA A 100 3.95 -4.47 -12.28
CA ALA A 100 3.67 -3.10 -12.72
C ALA A 100 4.03 -2.06 -11.66
N ARG A 101 3.78 -2.36 -10.38
CA ARG A 101 4.21 -1.53 -9.25
C ARG A 101 5.74 -1.50 -9.13
N ALA A 102 6.40 -2.63 -9.32
CA ALA A 102 7.86 -2.67 -9.36
C ALA A 102 8.40 -1.80 -10.50
N ALA A 103 7.84 -1.93 -11.72
CA ALA A 103 8.18 -1.10 -12.86
C ALA A 103 7.99 0.40 -12.58
N LEU A 104 6.89 0.79 -11.92
CA LEU A 104 6.63 2.18 -11.53
C LEU A 104 7.67 2.74 -10.55
N LEU A 105 8.20 1.89 -9.66
CA LEU A 105 9.22 2.28 -8.68
C LEU A 105 10.64 2.29 -9.25
N LEU A 106 10.86 1.61 -10.38
CA LEU A 106 12.13 1.67 -11.11
C LEU A 106 12.24 3.04 -11.82
N ALA A 107 13.38 3.72 -11.61
CA ALA A 107 13.58 5.12 -11.98
C ALA A 107 13.39 5.43 -13.48
N ASP A 108 13.54 4.42 -14.35
CA ASP A 108 13.55 4.58 -15.80
C ASP A 108 12.19 4.42 -16.49
N ALA A 109 11.11 4.10 -15.77
CA ALA A 109 9.82 3.89 -16.42
C ALA A 109 9.23 5.17 -17.05
N GLY A 110 9.70 6.35 -16.61
CA GLY A 110 9.19 7.65 -17.05
C GLY A 110 7.71 7.91 -16.70
N VAL A 111 7.03 6.96 -16.07
CA VAL A 111 5.64 7.01 -15.64
C VAL A 111 5.61 7.49 -14.19
N THR A 112 4.72 8.42 -13.89
CA THR A 112 4.50 8.90 -12.51
C THR A 112 3.29 8.21 -11.90
N ALA A 113 3.24 8.10 -10.57
CA ALA A 113 2.06 7.54 -9.92
C ALA A 113 0.82 8.44 -10.11
N ASP A 114 1.03 9.75 -10.30
CA ASP A 114 -0.04 10.69 -10.62
C ASP A 114 -0.70 10.35 -11.97
N GLU A 115 0.11 10.08 -13.00
CA GLU A 115 -0.37 9.68 -14.34
C GLU A 115 -1.20 8.38 -14.27
N VAL A 116 -0.72 7.38 -13.53
CA VAL A 116 -1.44 6.13 -13.30
C VAL A 116 -2.75 6.37 -12.55
N TYR A 117 -2.71 7.18 -11.49
CA TYR A 117 -3.86 7.41 -10.62
C TYR A 117 -4.99 8.17 -11.31
N LEU A 118 -4.64 9.15 -12.14
CA LEU A 118 -5.60 9.97 -12.89
C LEU A 118 -6.16 9.26 -14.13
N THR A 119 -5.58 8.14 -14.52
CA THR A 119 -6.06 7.33 -15.65
C THR A 119 -7.43 6.73 -15.32
N ALA A 120 -8.47 7.22 -16.00
CA ALA A 120 -9.87 6.84 -15.76
C ALA A 120 -10.25 5.48 -16.37
N SER A 121 -9.56 5.05 -17.42
CA SER A 121 -9.85 3.83 -18.18
C SER A 121 -8.57 3.13 -18.63
N ALA A 122 -8.68 1.95 -19.24
CA ALA A 122 -7.54 1.24 -19.79
C ALA A 122 -6.75 2.14 -20.76
N ASN A 123 -5.45 2.29 -20.50
CA ASN A 123 -4.56 3.13 -21.29
C ASN A 123 -3.46 2.25 -21.89
N PRO A 124 -3.61 1.81 -23.16
CA PRO A 124 -2.66 0.89 -23.79
C PRO A 124 -1.26 1.51 -23.95
N ALA A 125 -1.15 2.83 -24.08
CA ALA A 125 0.15 3.51 -24.16
C ALA A 125 0.89 3.44 -22.82
N LEU A 126 0.19 3.68 -21.70
CA LEU A 126 0.75 3.55 -20.36
C LEU A 126 1.09 2.08 -20.04
N ALA A 127 0.22 1.15 -20.40
CA ALA A 127 0.48 -0.28 -20.27
C ALA A 127 1.73 -0.72 -21.04
N SER A 128 1.90 -0.23 -22.27
CA SER A 128 3.08 -0.50 -23.09
C SER A 128 4.38 0.10 -22.53
N ARG A 129 4.28 1.24 -21.84
CA ARG A 129 5.44 1.83 -21.15
C ARG A 129 5.81 1.01 -19.94
N LEU A 130 4.85 0.68 -19.08
CA LEU A 130 5.09 -0.16 -17.91
C LEU A 130 5.63 -1.54 -18.31
N SER A 131 5.09 -2.15 -19.37
CA SER A 131 5.49 -3.49 -19.83
C SER A 131 6.97 -3.58 -20.22
N ARG A 132 7.55 -2.52 -20.80
CA ARG A 132 8.98 -2.45 -21.15
C ARG A 132 9.90 -2.46 -19.95
N HIS A 133 9.41 -2.01 -18.80
CA HIS A 133 10.18 -1.93 -17.56
C HIS A 133 9.75 -2.98 -16.54
N LEU A 134 8.91 -3.95 -16.94
CA LEU A 134 8.56 -5.05 -16.06
C LEU A 134 9.84 -5.88 -15.80
N PRO A 135 10.22 -6.08 -14.54
CA PRO A 135 11.30 -6.98 -14.22
C PRO A 135 10.91 -8.38 -14.69
N GLN A 136 11.63 -8.89 -15.68
CA GLN A 136 11.51 -10.28 -16.09
C GLN A 136 12.26 -11.13 -15.08
N ALA A 137 11.58 -12.10 -14.47
CA ALA A 137 12.25 -13.14 -13.73
C ALA A 137 13.11 -13.93 -14.72
N GLN A 138 14.42 -13.70 -14.72
CA GLN A 138 15.34 -14.61 -15.39
C GLN A 138 15.38 -15.91 -14.57
N PRO A 139 14.89 -17.04 -15.10
CA PRO A 139 15.18 -18.32 -14.48
C PRO A 139 16.70 -18.54 -14.53
N PRO A 140 17.31 -19.15 -13.49
CA PRO A 140 18.72 -19.52 -13.57
C PRO A 140 18.93 -20.46 -14.76
N GLU A 141 19.95 -20.18 -15.59
CA GLU A 141 20.24 -20.91 -16.85
C GLU A 141 20.45 -22.42 -16.66
N ALA A 142 20.77 -22.85 -15.44
CA ALA A 142 20.79 -24.25 -15.04
C ALA A 142 19.98 -24.42 -13.74
N PRO A 143 19.15 -25.47 -13.62
CA PRO A 143 18.58 -25.84 -12.34
C PRO A 143 19.72 -26.04 -11.35
N ALA A 144 19.69 -25.30 -10.24
CA ALA A 144 20.69 -25.48 -9.18
C ALA A 144 20.65 -26.94 -8.73
N LEU A 145 21.77 -27.66 -8.91
CA LEU A 145 21.94 -29.03 -8.42
C LEU A 145 21.84 -29.01 -6.90
N MET A 146 20.64 -29.23 -6.37
CA MET A 146 20.45 -29.39 -4.94
C MET A 146 21.04 -30.72 -4.51
N GLN A 147 21.92 -30.69 -3.50
CA GLN A 147 22.31 -31.92 -2.83
C GLN A 147 21.07 -32.55 -2.16
N PRO A 148 20.93 -33.88 -2.22
CA PRO A 148 19.79 -34.57 -1.59
C PRO A 148 19.76 -34.26 -0.10
N GLN A 149 18.71 -33.58 0.35
CA GLN A 149 18.51 -33.28 1.77
C GLN A 149 18.06 -34.56 2.49
N LYS A 150 18.83 -34.99 3.48
CA LYS A 150 18.43 -36.09 4.38
C LYS A 150 17.31 -35.60 5.30
N LEU A 151 16.07 -35.87 4.93
CA LEU A 151 14.92 -35.68 5.81
C LEU A 151 15.01 -36.68 6.95
N ARG A 152 15.17 -36.20 8.19
CA ARG A 152 15.09 -37.03 9.40
C ARG A 152 13.67 -36.95 9.92
N PHE A 153 12.90 -38.00 9.70
CA PHE A 153 11.57 -38.14 10.29
C PHE A 153 11.74 -38.53 11.77
N PHE A 154 11.42 -37.61 12.67
CA PHE A 154 11.21 -37.95 14.07
C PHE A 154 9.79 -38.49 14.21
N LEU A 155 9.66 -39.82 14.17
CA LEU A 155 8.43 -40.49 14.59
C LEU A 155 8.36 -40.36 16.12
N PHE A 156 7.66 -39.34 16.60
CA PHE A 156 7.22 -39.30 18.00
C PHE A 156 6.24 -40.45 18.19
N LYS A 157 6.69 -41.53 18.84
CA LYS A 157 5.78 -42.53 19.39
C LYS A 157 5.02 -41.84 20.53
N SER A 158 3.75 -41.52 20.28
CA SER A 158 2.80 -41.20 21.34
C SER A 158 2.71 -42.42 22.26
N VAL A 159 2.99 -42.21 23.55
CA VAL A 159 2.68 -43.16 24.63
C VAL A 159 1.21 -43.02 24.98
#